data_AF-A0A1K1PEW9-F1
#
_entry.id   AF-A0A1K1PEW9-F1
#
_cell.length_a   1.000
_cell.length_b   1.000
_cell.length_c   1.000
_cell.angle_alpha   90.00
_cell.angle_beta   90.00
_cell.angle_gamma   90.00
#
_symmetry.space_group_name_H-M   'P 1'
#
loop_
_entity.id
_entity.type
_entity.pdbx_description
1 polymer ?
#
loop_
_entity_poly.entity_id
_entity_poly.type
_entity_poly.pdbx_seq_one_letter_code
_entity_poly.pdbx_strand_id
1 'polypeptide(L)' 'MIEEFKGKRIVVGTHGDIMTLMMNYVDPRYSYEFWRSLTMPDIYKLEFEEHTFKSATRLWS' A
#
# COMPACT_ATOMS: atom_id res chain seq x y z
N MET A 1 5.62 13.49 -5.45
CA MET A 1 5.46 12.64 -4.25
C MET A 1 6.53 11.55 -4.13
N ILE A 2 6.56 10.46 -4.91
CA ILE A 2 7.59 9.39 -4.71
C ILE A 2 9.03 9.93 -4.87
N GLU A 3 9.30 10.76 -5.88
CA GLU A 3 10.62 11.41 -6.08
C GLU A 3 11.07 12.27 -4.89
N GLU A 4 10.14 12.96 -4.23
CA GLU A 4 10.45 13.89 -3.13
C GLU A 4 10.92 13.14 -1.86
N PHE A 5 10.67 11.83 -1.81
CA PHE A 5 11.03 10.98 -0.68
C PHE A 5 12.00 9.86 -1.07
N LYS A 6 12.69 10.00 -2.21
CA LYS A 6 13.73 9.04 -2.62
C LYS A 6 14.74 8.81 -1.50
N GLY A 7 14.99 7.54 -1.19
CA GLY A 7 15.89 7.12 -0.10
C GLY A 7 15.30 7.21 1.33
N LYS A 8 14.03 7.61 1.49
CA LYS A 8 13.35 7.69 2.80
C LYS A 8 12.30 6.58 2.95
N ARG A 9 11.97 6.26 4.19
CA ARG A 9 10.78 5.44 4.53
C ARG A 9 9.66 6.37 4.95
N ILE A 10 8.47 6.17 4.42
CA ILE A 10 7.28 6.97 4.71
C ILE A 10 6.24 6.07 5.38
N VAL A 11 5.49 6.64 6.33
CA VAL A 11 4.32 6.01 6.92
C VAL A 11 3.10 6.87 6.57
N VAL A 12 2.02 6.23 6.10
CA VAL A 12 0.76 6.88 5.76
C VAL A 12 -0.35 6.21 6.57
N GLY A 13 -1.07 6.98 7.37
CA GLY A 13 -2.29 6.54 8.06
C GLY A 13 -3.51 6.97 7.26
N THR A 14 -4.43 6.05 6.97
CA THR A 14 -5.63 6.31 6.16
C THR A 14 -6.75 5.30 6.46
N HIS A 15 -7.91 5.45 5.82
CA HIS A 15 -9.00 4.47 5.84
C HIS A 15 -8.76 3.32 4.85
N GLY A 16 -9.39 2.16 5.08
CA GLY A 16 -9.22 0.96 4.24
C GLY A 16 -9.56 1.16 2.76
N ASP A 17 -10.57 1.98 2.47
CA ASP A 17 -10.98 2.31 1.10
C ASP A 17 -9.85 3.04 0.34
N ILE A 18 -9.31 4.09 0.97
CA ILE A 18 -8.22 4.90 0.39
C ILE A 18 -6.95 4.06 0.27
N MET A 19 -6.62 3.24 1.28
CA MET A 19 -5.50 2.31 1.20
C MET A 19 -5.67 1.36 0.00
N THR A 20 -6.86 0.80 -0.18
CA THR A 20 -7.14 -0.09 -1.31
C THR A 20 -6.97 0.63 -2.64
N LEU A 21 -7.51 1.85 -2.79
CA LEU A 21 -7.36 2.62 -4.03
C LEU A 21 -5.89 2.95 -4.34
N MET A 22 -5.10 3.31 -3.32
CA MET A 22 -3.67 3.58 -3.48
C MET A 22 -2.90 2.32 -3.89
N MET A 23 -3.20 1.18 -3.28
CA MET A 23 -2.60 -0.10 -3.62
C MET A 23 -3.04 -0.58 -5.01
N ASN A 24 -4.31 -0.36 -5.37
CA ASN A 24 -4.85 -0.67 -6.70
C ASN A 24 -4.13 0.09 -7.81
N TYR A 25 -3.81 1.36 -7.56
CA TYR A 25 -3.12 2.22 -8.51
C TYR A 25 -1.73 1.67 -8.88
N VAL A 26 -1.02 1.05 -7.93
CA VAL A 26 0.31 0.47 -8.17
C VAL A 26 0.26 -0.99 -8.61
N ASP A 27 -0.80 -1.71 -8.25
CA ASP A 27 -1.04 -3.10 -8.62
C ASP A 27 -2.55 -3.42 -8.60
N PRO A 28 -3.17 -3.70 -9.77
CA PRO A 28 -4.62 -3.91 -9.89
C PRO A 28 -5.19 -5.08 -9.07
N ARG A 29 -4.34 -5.98 -8.56
CA ARG A 29 -4.77 -7.11 -7.72
C ARG A 29 -5.40 -6.65 -6.40
N TYR A 30 -5.02 -5.48 -5.90
CA TYR A 30 -5.64 -4.87 -4.72
C TYR A 30 -6.95 -4.21 -5.13
N SER A 31 -8.00 -5.00 -5.34
CA SER A 31 -9.32 -4.53 -5.77
C SER A 31 -10.37 -4.77 -4.69
N TYR A 32 -11.64 -4.95 -5.07
CA TYR A 32 -12.75 -5.13 -4.16
C TYR A 32 -12.57 -6.30 -3.19
N GLU A 33 -12.06 -7.45 -3.66
CA GLU A 33 -11.85 -8.61 -2.79
C GLU A 33 -10.75 -8.36 -1.74
N PHE A 34 -9.72 -7.60 -2.09
CA PHE A 34 -8.71 -7.17 -1.13
C PHE A 34 -9.32 -6.28 -0.05
N TRP A 35 -10.09 -5.26 -0.45
CA TRP A 35 -10.78 -4.37 0.48
C TRP A 35 -11.68 -5.14 1.47
N ARG A 36 -12.43 -6.13 0.97
CA ARG A 36 -13.27 -7.00 1.81
C ARG A 36 -12.50 -7.85 2.81
N SER A 37 -11.23 -8.16 2.53
CA SER A 37 -10.38 -9.01 3.36
C SER A 37 -9.62 -8.24 4.45
N LEU A 38 -9.66 -6.91 4.43
CA LEU A 38 -8.97 -6.07 5.41
C LEU A 38 -9.51 -6.31 6.82
N THR A 39 -8.60 -6.41 7.78
CA THR A 39 -8.94 -6.38 9.20
C THR A 39 -8.43 -5.07 9.77
N MET A 40 -9.26 -4.38 10.55
CA MET A 40 -8.89 -3.06 11.06
C MET A 40 -8.39 -3.17 12.51
N PRO A 41 -7.17 -2.70 12.82
CA PRO A 41 -6.24 -2.02 11.91
C PRO A 41 -5.33 -2.99 11.13
N ASP A 42 -4.96 -2.58 9.92
CA ASP A 42 -4.06 -3.31 9.04
C ASP A 42 -2.82 -2.48 8.74
N ILE A 43 -1.66 -3.12 8.69
CA ILE A 43 -0.40 -2.47 8.30
C ILE A 43 0.20 -3.21 7.12
N TYR A 44 0.36 -2.52 5.98
CA TYR A 44 1.02 -3.04 4.80
C TYR A 44 2.31 -2.27 4.53
N LYS A 45 3.39 -3.01 4.29
CA LYS A 45 4.66 -2.46 3.78
C LYS A 45 4.69 -2.65 2.28
N LEU A 46 4.71 -1.56 1.53
CA LEU A 46 4.93 -1.56 0.08
C LEU A 46 6.40 -1.28 -0.19
N GLU A 47 7.03 -2.07 -1.06
CA GLU A 47 8.40 -1.89 -1.49
C GLU A 47 8.44 -1.45 -2.96
N PHE A 48 9.23 -0.42 -3.22
CA PHE A 48 9.42 0.16 -4.53
C PHE A 48 10.92 0.19 -4.84
N GLU A 49 11.28 -0.10 -6.08
CA GLU A 49 12.61 0.16 -6.63
C GLU A 49 12.45 1.26 -7.66
N GLU A 50 13.03 2.43 -7.38
CA GLU A 50 12.78 3.66 -8.14
C GLU A 50 11.26 3.94 -8.20
N HIS A 51 10.65 3.79 -9.38
CA HIS A 51 9.21 3.96 -9.61
C HIS A 51 8.41 2.67 -9.71
N THR A 52 9.07 1.52 -9.58
CA THR A 52 8.47 0.22 -9.84
C THR A 52 8.05 -0.43 -8.54
N PHE A 53 6.76 -0.73 -8.40
CA PHE A 53 6.25 -1.56 -7.31
C PHE A 53 6.85 -2.97 -7.37
N LYS A 54 7.34 -3.48 -6.24
CA LYS A 54 7.97 -4.81 -6.15
C LYS A 54 7.14 -5.79 -5.34
N SER A 55 6.65 -5.37 -4.18
CA SER A 55 5.93 -6.23 -3.26
C SER A 55 5.08 -5.40 -2.31
N ALA A 56 4.02 -6.03 -1.80
CA ALA A 56 3.40 -5.60 -0.56
C ALA A 56 3.36 -6.77 0.41
N THR A 57 3.71 -6.50 1.67
CA THR A 57 3.70 -7.49 2.74
C THR A 57 2.81 -6.96 3.86
N ARG A 58 1.83 -7.77 4.27
CA ARG A 58 1.02 -7.50 5.46
C ARG A 58 1.89 -7.71 6.70
N LEU A 59 2.12 -6.65 7.45
CA LEU A 59 2.92 -6.65 8.68
C LEU A 59 2.05 -6.92 9.91
N TRP A 60 0.78 -6.53 9.88
CA TRP A 60 -0.16 -6.74 10.98
C TRP A 60 -1.60 -6.79 10.47
N SER A 61 -2.46 -7.53 11.19
CA SER A 61 -3.87 -7.83 10.91
C SER A 61 -4.67 -7.96 12.21
#